data_AF-A0A2T0LAN1-F1
#
_entry.id   AF-A0A2T0LAN1-F1
#
_cell.length_a   1.000
_cell.length_b   1.000
_cell.length_c   1.000
_cell.angle_alpha   90.00
_cell.angle_beta   90.00
_cell.angle_gamma   90.00
#
_symmetry.space_group_name_H-M   'P 1'
#
loop_
_entity.id
_entity.type
_entity.pdbx_description
1 polymer ?
#
loop_
_entity_poly.entity_id
_entity_poly.type
_entity_poly.pdbx_seq_one_letter_code
_entity_poly.pdbx_strand_id
1 'polypeptide(L)' 'MAIKIGESDKLAKQWGNKPCSHPSVEKEIDWYGMQTGDVICTQCGAAFFGKDAWRKAREKALEEEKKRGK' A
#
# COMPACT_ATOMS: atom_id res chain seq x y z
N MET A 1 -10.10 2.51 -8.69
CA MET A 1 -9.26 2.68 -9.90
C MET A 1 -8.19 1.58 -9.84
N ALA A 2 -7.17 1.55 -10.69
CA ALA A 2 -6.11 0.54 -10.62
C ALA A 2 -4.75 1.22 -10.79
N ILE A 3 -3.73 0.70 -10.11
CA ILE A 3 -2.37 1.24 -10.14
C ILE A 3 -1.56 0.42 -11.14
N LYS A 4 -0.91 1.06 -12.11
CA LYS A 4 -0.04 0.36 -13.05
C LYS A 4 1.26 -0.06 -12.39
N ILE A 5 1.81 -1.19 -12.85
CA ILE A 5 3.13 -1.64 -12.44
C ILE A 5 4.17 -0.51 -12.60
N GLY A 6 4.91 -0.23 -11.53
CA GLY A 6 5.88 0.86 -11.46
C GLY A 6 5.35 2.21 -10.95
N GLU A 7 4.04 2.46 -10.91
CA GLU A 7 3.49 3.68 -10.28
C GLU A 7 3.62 3.64 -8.74
N SER A 8 3.67 2.43 -8.17
CA SER A 8 3.93 2.21 -6.73
C SER A 8 5.23 2.85 -6.25
N ASP A 9 6.30 2.76 -7.04
CA ASP A 9 7.60 3.39 -6.74
C ASP A 9 7.51 4.92 -6.71
N LYS A 10 6.73 5.52 -7.61
CA LYS A 10 6.50 6.98 -7.60
C LYS A 10 5.77 7.42 -6.35
N LEU A 11 4.73 6.69 -5.94
CA LEU A 11 4.01 6.94 -4.70
C LEU A 11 4.93 6.80 -3.48
N ALA A 12 5.78 5.77 -3.45
CA ALA A 12 6.73 5.57 -2.36
C ALA A 12 7.75 6.71 -2.26
N LYS A 13 8.28 7.17 -3.40
CA LYS A 13 9.19 8.32 -3.48
C LYS A 13 8.52 9.62 -3.03
N GLN A 14 7.30 9.89 -3.48
CA GLN A 14 6.54 11.07 -3.06
C GLN A 14 6.17 11.04 -1.57
N TRP A 15 5.85 9.86 -1.06
CA TRP A 15 5.53 9.69 0.35
C TRP A 15 6.75 9.84 1.26
N GLY A 16 7.95 9.55 0.76
CA GLY A 16 9.20 9.80 1.49
C GLY A 16 9.42 8.86 2.67
N ASN A 17 9.01 7.59 2.53
CA ASN A 17 9.26 6.53 3.51
C ASN A 17 8.77 6.84 4.95
N LYS A 18 7.72 7.68 5.08
CA LYS A 18 7.07 7.95 6.36
C LYS A 18 6.24 6.74 6.82
N PRO A 19 6.03 6.55 8.14
CA PRO A 19 5.10 5.53 8.63
C PRO A 19 3.72 5.75 8.01
N CYS A 20 3.06 4.68 7.60
CA CYS A 20 1.75 4.73 6.95
C CYS A 20 0.82 3.72 7.60
N SER A 21 -0.37 4.16 7.98
CA SER A 21 -1.46 3.30 8.48
C SER A 21 -2.13 2.47 7.37
N HIS A 22 -1.67 2.62 6.14
CA HIS A 22 -2.22 2.02 4.93
C HIS A 22 -3.76 2.18 4.81
N PRO A 23 -4.28 3.43 4.73
CA PRO A 23 -5.72 3.70 4.83
C PRO A 23 -6.55 3.11 3.68
N SER A 24 -5.97 3.03 2.47
CA SER A 24 -6.62 2.48 1.29
C SER A 24 -5.61 1.78 0.37
N VAL A 25 -6.11 0.83 -0.41
CA VAL A 25 -5.35 0.08 -1.43
C VAL A 25 -6.14 -0.06 -2.72
N GLU A 26 -5.42 -0.09 -3.83
CA GLU A 26 -5.93 -0.35 -5.17
C GLU A 26 -5.21 -1.55 -5.77
N LYS A 27 -5.83 -2.23 -6.73
CA LYS A 27 -5.19 -3.38 -7.39
C LYS A 27 -4.04 -2.90 -8.28
N GLU A 28 -2.95 -3.66 -8.31
CA GLU A 28 -1.91 -3.49 -9.31
C GLU A 28 -2.32 -4.19 -10.61
N ILE A 29 -2.09 -3.51 -11.72
CA ILE A 29 -2.27 -4.02 -13.07
C ILE A 29 -0.98 -3.86 -13.86
N ASP A 30 -0.74 -4.76 -14.79
CA ASP A 30 0.34 -4.60 -15.76
C ASP A 30 -0.01 -3.53 -16.81
N TRP A 31 0.89 -3.37 -17.77
CA TRP A 31 0.76 -2.43 -18.88
C TRP A 31 -0.33 -2.82 -19.90
N TYR A 32 -0.80 -4.06 -19.88
CA TYR A 32 -1.95 -4.56 -20.65
C TYR A 32 -3.28 -4.46 -19.89
N GLY A 33 -3.26 -4.07 -18.61
CA GLY A 33 -4.44 -4.01 -17.76
C GLY A 33 -4.79 -5.32 -17.05
N MET A 34 -3.92 -6.33 -17.10
CA MET A 34 -4.11 -7.57 -16.35
C MET A 34 -3.70 -7.40 -14.88
N GLN A 35 -4.47 -7.98 -13.97
CA GLN A 35 -4.16 -7.92 -12.53
C GLN A 35 -2.92 -8.78 -12.24
N THR A 36 -1.95 -8.20 -11.55
CA THR A 36 -0.74 -8.94 -11.12
C THR A 36 -1.01 -9.83 -9.91
N GLY A 37 -2.06 -9.50 -9.14
CA GLY A 37 -2.41 -10.14 -7.87
C GLY A 37 -2.05 -9.29 -6.66
N ASP A 38 -1.20 -8.28 -6.85
CA ASP A 38 -0.80 -7.34 -5.81
C ASP A 38 -1.82 -6.22 -5.62
N VAL A 39 -1.82 -5.65 -4.43
CA VAL A 39 -2.54 -4.42 -4.10
C VAL A 39 -1.55 -3.39 -3.57
N ILE A 40 -1.68 -2.16 -4.06
CA ILE A 40 -0.78 -1.05 -3.73
C ILE A 40 -1.50 -0.06 -2.83
N CYS A 41 -0.86 0.35 -1.75
CA CYS A 41 -1.36 1.44 -0.93
C CYS A 41 -1.31 2.76 -1.69
N THR A 42 -2.48 3.40 -1.82
CA THR A 42 -2.60 4.67 -2.55
C THR A 42 -1.90 5.84 -1.86
N GLN A 43 -1.55 5.69 -0.59
CA GLN A 43 -0.90 6.74 0.19
C GLN A 43 0.63 6.65 0.18
N CYS A 44 1.18 5.46 0.35
CA CYS A 44 2.62 5.25 0.54
C CYS A 44 3.29 4.41 -0.54
N GLY A 45 2.54 3.90 -1.51
CA GLY A 45 3.09 3.07 -2.60
C GLY A 45 3.51 1.66 -2.20
N ALA A 46 3.30 1.24 -0.94
CA ALA A 46 3.64 -0.11 -0.51
C ALA A 46 2.79 -1.17 -1.24
N ALA A 47 3.45 -2.19 -1.77
CA ALA A 47 2.81 -3.34 -2.40
C ALA A 47 2.54 -4.45 -1.39
N PHE A 48 1.40 -5.12 -1.54
CA PHE A 48 0.99 -6.25 -0.72
C PHE A 48 0.45 -7.37 -1.59
N PHE A 49 0.79 -8.61 -1.24
CA PHE A 49 0.27 -9.80 -1.90
C PHE A 49 -1.19 -10.06 -1.49
N GLY A 50 -2.11 -9.29 -2.07
CA GLY A 50 -3.53 -9.34 -1.81
C GLY A 50 -4.00 -8.54 -0.58
N LYS A 51 -5.34 -8.49 -0.42
CA LYS A 51 -6.02 -7.68 0.61
C LYS A 51 -5.77 -8.18 2.04
N ASP A 52 -5.51 -9.47 2.23
CA ASP A 52 -5.23 -10.04 3.55
C ASP A 52 -3.87 -9.60 4.09
N ALA A 53 -2.85 -9.57 3.22
CA ALA A 53 -1.54 -9.01 3.56
C ALA A 53 -1.63 -7.53 3.92
N TRP A 54 -2.37 -6.74 3.13
CA TRP A 54 -2.65 -5.34 3.44
C TRP A 54 -3.35 -5.15 4.79
N ARG A 55 -4.38 -5.96 5.08
CA ARG A 55 -5.15 -5.83 6.34
C ARG A 55 -4.28 -6.05 7.57
N LYS A 56 -3.43 -7.07 7.53
CA LYS A 56 -2.47 -7.36 8.62
C LYS A 56 -1.46 -6.22 8.79
N ALA A 57 -0.93 -5.69 7.68
CA ALA A 57 -0.01 -4.56 7.72
C ALA A 57 -0.66 -3.29 8.30
N ARG A 58 -1.91 -3.02 7.91
CA ARG A 58 -2.71 -1.91 8.44
C ARG A 58 -2.98 -2.05 9.94
N GLU A 59 -3.42 -3.22 10.40
CA GLU A 59 -3.67 -3.47 11.83
C GLU A 59 -2.40 -3.25 12.66
N LYS A 60 -1.27 -3.81 12.21
CA LYS A 60 0.02 -3.60 12.86
C LYS A 60 0.42 -2.12 12.89
N ALA A 61 0.28 -1.40 11.78
CA ALA A 61 0.60 0.02 11.73
C ALA A 61 -0.24 0.84 12.72
N LEU A 62 -1.55 0.56 12.80
CA LEU A 62 -2.46 1.21 13.75
C LEU A 62 -2.13 0.87 15.21
N GLU A 63 -1.70 -0.36 15.49
CA GLU A 63 -1.25 -0.74 16.83
C GLU A 63 0.02 0.03 17.23
N GLU A 64 1.00 0.13 16.33
CA GLU A 64 2.22 0.90 16.58
C GLU A 64 1.94 2.40 16.78
N GLU A 65 0.97 2.97 16.04
CA GLU A 65 0.52 4.35 16.27
C GLU A 65 -0.09 4.54 17.66
N LYS A 66 -0.92 3.58 18.12
CA LYS A 66 -1.48 3.61 19.49
C LYS A 66 -0.39 3.53 20.57
N LYS A 67 0.67 2.76 20.33
CA LYS A 67 1.82 2.66 21.26
C LYS A 67 2.62 3.97 21.32
N ARG A 68 2.73 4.70 20.21
CA ARG A 68 3.49 5.98 20.14
C ARG A 68 2.74 7.17 20.75
N GLY A 69 1.41 7.10 20.81
CA GLY A 69 0.56 8.13 21.42
C GLY A 69 0.27 7.92 22.90
N LYS A 70 0.88 6.91 23.54
CA LYS A 70 0.73 6.58 24.96
C LYS A 70 2.03 6.90 25.70
#